data_AF-A0A1Q9RZ51-F1
#
_entry.id   AF-A0A1Q9RZ51-F1
#
_cell.length_a   1.000
_cell.length_b   1.000
_cell.length_c   1.000
_cell.angle_alpha   90.00
_cell.angle_beta   90.00
_cell.angle_gamma   90.00
#
_symmetry.space_group_name_H-M   'P 1'
#
loop_
_entity.id
_entity.type
_entity.pdbx_description
1 polymer ?
#
loop_
_entity_poly.entity_id
_entity_poly.type
_entity_poly.pdbx_seq_one_letter_code
_entity_poly.pdbx_strand_id
1 'polypeptide(L)'
;MNPGKPLVQVLMPFSTLIGADDQPCELVGHGPIPADLARDIAADATLKRLVYDPLSGTVLDHGRTTYRPPTALADHVRARDVCCRSPICRRRALDGHLDHITPYPDGPTNDKNLHACCGHDHRMKHAPGWGVRALPDGRIQWITPTGHRYHSRPHDYRPDEFPPDLPPDTAPTRRELPKDLVARLERLERDRRTTALWDGEVIPPDDNEDPPPF
;
A
#
# COMPACT_ATOMS: atom_id res chain seq x y z
N MET A 1 -16.30 -28.18 15.36
CA MET A 1 -14.90 -27.71 15.40
C MET A 1 -14.08 -28.66 14.54
N ASN A 2 -13.53 -28.18 13.43
CA ASN A 2 -12.54 -28.96 12.68
C ASN A 2 -11.22 -28.74 13.44
N PRO A 3 -10.59 -29.75 14.06
CA PRO A 3 -9.30 -29.55 14.70
C PRO A 3 -8.35 -29.02 13.62
N GLY A 4 -7.76 -27.84 13.86
CA GLY A 4 -6.83 -27.24 12.92
C GLY A 4 -5.74 -28.26 12.58
N LYS A 5 -5.48 -28.49 11.29
CA LYS A 5 -4.41 -29.38 10.88
C LYS A 5 -3.11 -28.93 11.56
N PRO A 6 -2.30 -29.84 12.13
CA PRO A 6 -1.03 -29.48 12.73
C PRO A 6 -0.12 -28.84 11.68
N LEU A 7 0.50 -27.71 12.04
CA LEU A 7 1.52 -27.06 11.22
C LEU A 7 2.89 -27.52 11.72
N VAL A 8 3.65 -28.16 10.83
CA VAL A 8 5.06 -28.47 11.05
C VAL A 8 5.90 -27.70 10.04
N GLN A 9 7.06 -27.20 10.47
CA GLN A 9 8.02 -26.51 9.60
C GLN A 9 9.29 -27.33 9.54
N VAL A 10 9.70 -27.68 8.32
CA VAL A 10 10.96 -28.37 8.06
C VAL A 10 11.85 -27.43 7.26
N LEU A 11 13.06 -27.19 7.76
CA LEU A 11 14.13 -26.51 7.02
C LEU A 11 15.02 -27.58 6.39
N MET A 12 15.16 -27.51 5.08
CA MET A 12 15.89 -28.49 4.28
C MET A 12 16.81 -27.75 3.31
N PRO A 13 18.11 -28.09 3.23
CA PRO A 13 18.97 -27.61 2.16
C PRO A 13 18.42 -28.01 0.79
N PHE A 14 18.50 -27.12 -0.19
CA PHE A 14 17.99 -27.42 -1.53
C PHE A 14 18.69 -28.63 -2.17
N SER A 15 19.99 -28.84 -1.90
CA SER A 15 20.72 -30.01 -2.35
C SER A 15 20.14 -31.32 -1.80
N THR A 16 19.73 -31.33 -0.53
CA THR A 16 19.06 -32.47 0.10
C THR A 16 17.67 -32.71 -0.48
N LEU A 17 16.92 -31.63 -0.77
CA LEU A 17 15.59 -31.72 -1.39
C LEU A 17 15.63 -32.41 -2.75
N ILE A 18 16.61 -32.06 -3.58
CA ILE A 18 16.76 -32.62 -4.94
C ILE A 18 17.53 -33.95 -4.97
N GLY A 19 17.94 -34.48 -3.81
CA GLY A 19 18.69 -35.73 -3.72
C GLY A 19 20.15 -35.64 -4.19
N ALA A 20 20.74 -34.44 -4.17
CA ALA A 20 22.16 -34.25 -4.47
C ALA A 20 23.07 -34.65 -3.28
N ASP A 21 22.53 -34.61 -2.06
CA ASP A 21 23.18 -35.08 -0.84
C ASP A 21 22.12 -35.52 0.21
N ASP A 22 22.61 -36.03 1.34
CA ASP A 22 21.80 -36.42 2.51
C ASP A 22 22.22 -35.62 3.76
N GLN A 23 22.40 -34.30 3.62
CA GLN A 23 22.63 -33.46 4.80
C GLN A 23 21.42 -33.50 5.75
N PRO A 24 21.63 -33.41 7.07
CA PRO A 24 20.54 -33.40 8.03
C PRO A 24 19.62 -32.18 7.79
N CYS A 25 18.32 -32.39 7.90
CA CYS A 25 17.31 -31.33 7.86
C CYS A 25 16.89 -30.97 9.28
N GLU A 26 16.25 -29.82 9.49
CA GLU A 26 15.80 -29.39 10.82
C GLU A 26 14.27 -29.39 10.88
N LEU A 27 13.69 -30.11 11.83
CA LEU A 27 12.29 -29.97 12.21
C LEU A 27 12.20 -28.89 13.27
N VAL A 28 11.67 -27.72 12.89
CA VAL A 28 11.66 -26.52 13.74
C VAL A 28 10.99 -26.82 15.08
N GLY A 29 11.73 -26.62 16.17
CA GLY A 29 11.27 -26.87 17.54
C GLY A 29 11.49 -28.29 18.05
N HIS A 30 11.98 -29.21 17.22
CA HIS A 30 12.21 -30.62 17.57
C HIS A 30 13.64 -31.10 17.27
N GLY A 31 14.39 -30.39 16.43
CA GLY A 31 15.79 -30.69 16.13
C GLY A 31 15.99 -31.39 14.78
N PRO A 32 17.19 -31.95 14.55
CA PRO A 32 17.54 -32.50 13.25
C PRO A 32 16.78 -33.79 12.93
N ILE A 33 16.37 -33.92 11.68
CA ILE A 33 15.72 -35.11 11.11
C ILE A 33 16.50 -35.63 9.89
N PRO A 34 16.42 -36.95 9.61
CA PRO A 34 17.01 -37.56 8.43
C PRO A 34 16.46 -36.99 7.10
N ALA A 35 17.29 -37.01 6.06
CA ALA A 35 17.00 -36.47 4.74
C ALA A 35 15.83 -37.19 4.02
N ASP A 36 15.74 -38.51 4.17
CA ASP A 36 14.65 -39.34 3.67
C ASP A 36 13.30 -38.95 4.29
N LEU A 37 13.22 -38.89 5.62
CA LEU A 37 12.03 -38.45 6.34
C LEU A 37 11.62 -37.03 5.94
N ALA A 38 12.60 -36.14 5.80
CA ALA A 38 12.35 -34.76 5.40
C ALA A 38 11.80 -34.66 3.96
N ARG A 39 12.26 -35.52 3.04
CA ARG A 39 11.74 -35.60 1.65
C ARG A 39 10.34 -36.18 1.60
N ASP A 40 10.05 -37.17 2.44
CA ASP A 40 8.69 -37.72 2.60
C ASP A 40 7.72 -36.63 3.08
N ILE A 41 8.14 -35.81 4.06
CA ILE A 41 7.34 -34.65 4.50
C ILE A 41 7.18 -33.63 3.37
N ALA A 42 8.25 -33.37 2.59
CA ALA A 42 8.24 -32.38 1.51
C ALA A 42 7.28 -32.74 0.37
N ALA A 43 7.04 -34.03 0.11
CA ALA A 43 6.18 -34.51 -0.97
C ALA A 43 4.74 -33.97 -0.89
N ASP A 44 4.20 -33.83 0.33
CA ASP A 44 2.85 -33.31 0.59
C ASP A 44 2.84 -31.90 1.22
N ALA A 45 4.02 -31.26 1.33
CA ALA A 45 4.16 -29.96 1.97
C ALA A 45 3.94 -28.78 1.00
N THR A 46 3.55 -27.64 1.57
CA THR A 46 3.69 -26.36 0.86
C THR A 46 5.13 -25.88 0.95
N LEU A 47 5.86 -25.93 -0.16
CA LEU A 47 7.26 -25.51 -0.21
C LEU A 47 7.38 -23.98 -0.31
N LYS A 48 8.29 -23.41 0.50
CA LYS A 48 8.68 -22.00 0.42
C LYS A 48 10.19 -21.90 0.34
N ARG A 49 10.69 -21.06 -0.57
CA ARG A 49 12.13 -20.83 -0.74
C ARG A 49 12.65 -19.93 0.39
N LEU A 50 13.64 -20.39 1.14
CA LEU A 50 14.39 -19.60 2.10
C LEU A 50 15.84 -19.47 1.61
N VAL A 51 16.35 -18.25 1.50
CA VAL A 51 17.76 -17.96 1.20
C VAL A 51 18.36 -17.29 2.41
N TYR A 52 19.53 -17.75 2.84
CA TYR A 52 20.28 -17.18 3.95
C TYR A 52 21.76 -17.08 3.58
N ASP A 53 22.50 -16.23 4.27
CA ASP A 53 23.96 -16.17 4.20
C ASP A 53 24.54 -17.38 4.96
N PRO A 54 25.27 -18.30 4.30
CA PRO A 54 25.80 -19.50 4.96
C PRO A 54 26.88 -19.20 6.01
N LEU A 55 27.53 -18.03 5.97
CA LEU A 55 28.55 -17.66 6.94
C LEU A 55 27.96 -17.06 8.21
N SER A 56 26.90 -16.25 8.08
CA SER A 56 26.30 -15.54 9.22
C SER A 56 24.99 -16.16 9.73
N GLY A 57 24.34 -17.02 8.94
CA GLY A 57 23.01 -17.56 9.22
C GLY A 57 21.86 -16.56 8.99
N THR A 58 22.15 -15.37 8.45
CA THR A 58 21.13 -14.32 8.26
C THR A 58 20.21 -14.65 7.11
N VAL A 59 18.88 -14.66 7.33
CA VAL A 59 17.90 -14.82 6.25
C VAL A 59 17.90 -13.60 5.33
N LEU A 60 18.14 -13.85 4.04
CA LEU A 60 18.19 -12.86 2.96
C LEU A 60 16.87 -12.80 2.16
N ASP A 61 16.18 -13.94 2.02
CA ASP A 61 14.92 -14.05 1.27
C ASP A 61 14.05 -15.20 1.80
N HIS A 62 12.73 -15.06 1.81
CA HIS A 62 11.78 -16.08 2.33
C HIS A 62 10.69 -16.48 1.32
N GLY A 63 10.93 -16.29 0.02
CA GLY A 63 10.09 -16.84 -1.04
C GLY A 63 9.06 -15.83 -1.54
N ARG A 64 9.48 -15.06 -2.55
CA ARG A 64 8.76 -13.92 -3.15
C ARG A 64 7.91 -14.29 -4.38
N THR A 65 7.53 -15.56 -4.51
CA THR A 65 6.92 -16.15 -5.74
C THR A 65 5.39 -16.19 -5.70
N THR A 66 4.75 -15.25 -5.00
CA THR A 66 3.28 -15.22 -4.89
C THR A 66 2.77 -13.85 -5.30
N TYR A 67 1.70 -13.80 -6.09
CA TYR A 67 1.09 -12.53 -6.51
C TYR A 67 0.60 -11.71 -5.31
N ARG A 68 -0.08 -12.35 -4.34
CA ARG A 68 -0.60 -11.66 -3.16
C ARG A 68 0.51 -11.50 -2.12
N PRO A 69 0.83 -10.26 -1.67
CA PRO A 69 1.82 -10.06 -0.62
C PRO A 69 1.35 -10.67 0.71
N PRO A 70 2.25 -11.26 1.51
CA PRO A 70 1.97 -11.61 2.89
C PRO A 70 1.54 -10.40 3.71
N THR A 71 0.75 -10.61 4.78
CA THR A 71 0.22 -9.53 5.63
C THR A 71 1.28 -8.57 6.12
N ALA A 72 2.41 -9.08 6.66
CA ALA A 72 3.48 -8.24 7.17
C ALA A 72 4.10 -7.32 6.09
N LEU A 73 4.26 -7.84 4.86
CA LEU A 73 4.74 -7.04 3.73
C LEU A 73 3.69 -6.00 3.33
N ALA A 74 2.41 -6.38 3.31
CA ALA A 74 1.33 -5.48 2.96
C ALA A 74 1.22 -4.32 3.96
N ASP A 75 1.31 -4.62 5.25
CA ASP A 75 1.27 -3.63 6.32
C ASP A 75 2.48 -2.70 6.28
N HIS A 76 3.68 -3.24 6.03
CA HIS A 76 4.88 -2.45 5.80
C HIS A 76 4.70 -1.45 4.64
N VAL A 77 4.22 -1.91 3.48
CA VAL A 77 4.01 -1.03 2.31
C VAL A 77 2.95 0.04 2.59
N ARG A 78 1.84 -0.31 3.26
CA ARG A 78 0.79 0.65 3.63
C ARG A 78 1.29 1.70 4.62
N ALA A 79 2.08 1.31 5.61
CA ALA A 79 2.70 2.24 6.55
C ALA A 79 3.69 3.15 5.82
N ARG A 80 4.57 2.59 4.97
CA ARG A 80 5.53 3.38 4.19
C ARG A 80 4.83 4.43 3.30
N ASP A 81 3.74 4.05 2.65
CA ASP A 81 3.13 4.88 1.61
C ASP A 81 2.10 5.86 2.17
N VAL A 82 1.35 5.50 3.23
CA VAL A 82 0.25 6.22 3.90
C VAL A 82 -0.96 6.56 3.00
N CYS A 83 -0.69 7.00 1.79
CA CYS A 83 -1.65 7.34 0.74
C CYS A 83 -1.25 6.68 -0.59
N CYS A 84 -2.17 6.73 -1.55
CA CYS A 84 -1.92 6.35 -2.93
C CYS A 84 -0.66 7.04 -3.47
N ARG A 85 0.15 6.30 -4.22
CA ARG A 85 1.45 6.72 -4.75
C ARG A 85 1.38 7.29 -6.16
N SER A 86 0.18 7.43 -6.72
CA SER A 86 -0.08 8.30 -7.87
C SER A 86 0.28 9.75 -7.53
N PRO A 87 0.78 10.55 -8.49
CA PRO A 87 1.00 11.97 -8.25
C PRO A 87 -0.27 12.60 -7.72
N ILE A 88 -0.16 13.52 -6.76
CA ILE A 88 -1.24 14.33 -6.16
C ILE A 88 -2.39 13.58 -5.45
N CYS A 89 -2.53 12.26 -5.61
CA CYS A 89 -3.59 11.50 -4.97
C CYS A 89 -3.36 11.39 -3.45
N ARG A 90 -4.41 11.62 -2.66
CA ARG A 90 -4.38 11.54 -1.19
C ARG A 90 -5.32 10.47 -0.62
N ARG A 91 -5.84 9.57 -1.46
CA ARG A 91 -6.61 8.40 -1.00
C ARG A 91 -5.73 7.59 -0.05
N ARG A 92 -6.23 7.25 1.13
CA ARG A 92 -5.47 6.48 2.13
C ARG A 92 -5.06 5.12 1.56
N ALA A 93 -3.83 4.68 1.86
CA ALA A 93 -3.32 3.37 1.46
C ALA A 93 -4.15 2.22 2.04
N LEU A 94 -4.76 2.43 3.21
CA LEU A 94 -5.66 1.49 3.88
C LEU A 94 -6.96 1.26 3.09
N ASP A 95 -7.42 2.26 2.33
CA ASP A 95 -8.66 2.21 1.55
C ASP A 95 -8.39 1.87 0.06
N GLY A 96 -7.18 1.39 -0.23
CA GLY A 96 -6.70 1.04 -1.57
C GLY A 96 -6.07 -0.34 -1.64
N HIS A 97 -5.45 -0.64 -2.78
CA HIS A 97 -4.76 -1.91 -3.03
C HIS A 97 -3.24 -1.71 -3.03
N LEU A 98 -2.51 -2.82 -3.03
CA LEU A 98 -1.08 -2.84 -3.31
C LEU A 98 -0.88 -3.33 -4.73
N ASP A 99 -0.16 -2.55 -5.51
CA ASP A 99 0.04 -2.77 -6.94
C ASP A 99 1.53 -2.93 -7.25
N HIS A 100 1.85 -3.86 -8.15
CA HIS A 100 3.22 -4.10 -8.60
C HIS A 100 3.62 -3.08 -9.67
N ILE A 101 4.72 -2.37 -9.49
CA ILE A 101 5.26 -1.43 -10.48
C ILE A 101 5.63 -2.19 -11.76
N THR A 102 6.47 -3.21 -11.64
CA THR A 102 6.69 -4.23 -12.67
C THR A 102 5.72 -5.38 -12.40
N PRO A 103 4.76 -5.66 -13.32
CA PRO A 103 3.74 -6.68 -13.11
C PRO A 103 4.34 -8.04 -12.73
N TYR A 104 3.70 -8.75 -11.81
CA TYR A 104 4.02 -10.15 -11.53
C TYR A 104 3.60 -11.04 -12.73
N PRO A 105 4.33 -12.10 -13.09
CA PRO A 105 5.55 -12.62 -12.44
C PRO A 105 6.85 -11.96 -12.89
N ASP A 106 6.83 -11.06 -13.87
CA ASP A 106 8.04 -10.41 -14.40
C ASP A 106 8.74 -9.55 -13.34
N GLY A 107 7.98 -9.04 -12.38
CA GLY A 107 8.45 -8.39 -11.16
C GLY A 107 8.17 -9.21 -9.90
N PRO A 108 9.06 -9.15 -8.89
CA PRO A 108 8.86 -9.86 -7.63
C PRO A 108 7.79 -9.20 -6.77
N THR A 109 7.15 -9.97 -5.89
CA THR A 109 6.32 -9.42 -4.82
C THR A 109 7.22 -9.03 -3.65
N ASN A 110 7.61 -7.76 -3.58
CA ASN A 110 8.42 -7.20 -2.49
C ASN A 110 8.10 -5.73 -2.24
N ASP A 111 8.68 -5.19 -1.17
CA ASP A 111 8.53 -3.79 -0.76
C ASP A 111 8.92 -2.82 -1.88
N LYS A 112 10.00 -3.11 -2.62
CA LYS A 112 10.52 -2.21 -3.67
C LYS A 112 9.65 -2.18 -4.93
N ASN A 113 8.92 -3.26 -5.21
CA ASN A 113 8.08 -3.38 -6.40
C ASN A 113 6.60 -3.11 -6.08
N LEU A 114 6.17 -3.16 -4.82
CA LEU A 114 4.80 -2.85 -4.42
C LEU A 114 4.64 -1.38 -4.04
N HIS A 115 3.49 -0.81 -4.37
CA HIS A 115 3.09 0.52 -3.90
C HIS A 115 1.59 0.60 -3.60
N ALA A 116 1.20 1.46 -2.68
CA ALA A 116 -0.22 1.74 -2.43
C ALA A 116 -0.86 2.47 -3.61
N CYS A 117 -1.94 1.90 -4.16
CA CYS A 117 -2.64 2.43 -5.32
C CYS A 117 -4.15 2.31 -5.17
N CYS A 118 -4.90 3.38 -5.44
CA CYS A 118 -6.36 3.33 -5.40
C CYS A 118 -6.91 2.74 -6.72
N GLY A 119 -8.16 2.27 -6.73
CA GLY A 119 -8.75 1.66 -7.94
C GLY A 119 -8.86 2.60 -9.15
N HIS A 120 -8.92 3.92 -8.94
CA HIS A 120 -8.87 4.90 -10.02
C HIS A 120 -7.46 4.95 -10.65
N ASP A 121 -6.44 5.19 -9.83
CA ASP A 121 -5.05 5.31 -10.29
C ASP A 121 -4.49 3.98 -10.82
N HIS A 122 -4.94 2.85 -10.26
CA HIS A 122 -4.60 1.52 -10.77
C HIS A 122 -5.08 1.35 -12.21
N ARG A 123 -6.32 1.73 -12.52
CA ARG A 123 -6.83 1.71 -13.90
C ARG A 123 -6.06 2.67 -14.81
N MET A 124 -5.73 3.86 -14.32
CA MET A 124 -4.96 4.85 -15.07
C MET A 124 -3.56 4.34 -15.42
N LYS A 125 -2.87 3.69 -14.49
CA LYS A 125 -1.54 3.09 -14.72
C LYS A 125 -1.53 2.10 -15.89
N HIS A 126 -2.59 1.30 -16.02
CA HIS A 126 -2.72 0.29 -17.07
C HIS A 126 -3.30 0.85 -18.38
N ALA A 127 -3.68 2.13 -18.42
CA ALA A 127 -4.19 2.77 -19.63
C ALA A 127 -3.05 3.03 -20.64
N PRO A 128 -3.33 2.99 -21.95
CA PRO A 128 -2.33 3.20 -22.99
C PRO A 128 -1.51 4.48 -22.82
N GLY A 129 -0.19 4.39 -22.99
CA GLY A 129 0.74 5.51 -22.90
C GLY A 129 1.13 5.94 -21.49
N TRP A 130 0.43 5.45 -20.45
CA TRP A 130 0.87 5.64 -19.07
C TRP A 130 2.03 4.70 -18.73
N GLY A 131 2.94 5.18 -17.89
CA GLY A 131 4.06 4.38 -17.42
C GLY A 131 4.39 4.67 -15.97
N VAL A 132 4.84 3.66 -15.24
CA VAL A 132 5.25 3.78 -13.83
C VAL A 132 6.59 3.07 -13.65
N ARG A 133 7.53 3.70 -12.94
CA ARG A 133 8.87 3.15 -12.68
C ARG A 133 9.30 3.42 -11.25
N ALA A 134 9.91 2.42 -10.61
CA ALA A 134 10.57 2.59 -9.31
C ALA A 134 11.92 3.28 -9.52
N LEU A 135 12.28 4.18 -8.61
CA LEU A 135 13.60 4.81 -8.55
C LEU A 135 14.41 4.26 -7.36
N PRO A 136 15.77 4.28 -7.43
CA PRO A 136 16.62 3.70 -6.38
C PRO A 136 16.43 4.30 -4.99
N ASP A 137 15.94 5.54 -4.90
CA ASP A 137 15.70 6.27 -3.65
C ASP A 137 14.28 6.06 -3.08
N GLY A 138 13.55 5.05 -3.58
CA GLY A 138 12.19 4.74 -3.13
C GLY A 138 11.10 5.63 -3.73
N ARG A 139 11.45 6.60 -4.57
CA ARG A 139 10.48 7.34 -5.37
C ARG A 139 9.82 6.46 -6.42
N ILE A 140 8.62 6.85 -6.81
CA ILE A 140 7.94 6.29 -7.98
C ILE A 140 7.78 7.41 -8.99
N GLN A 141 8.22 7.17 -10.23
CA GLN A 141 8.05 8.05 -11.36
C GLN A 141 6.83 7.62 -12.16
N TRP A 142 5.87 8.51 -12.34
CA TRP A 142 4.74 8.37 -13.25
C TRP A 142 5.03 9.15 -14.53
N ILE A 143 4.71 8.53 -15.66
CA ILE A 143 4.90 9.06 -17.00
C ILE A 143 3.53 9.14 -17.65
N THR A 144 3.12 10.33 -18.07
CA THR A 144 1.86 10.53 -18.79
C THR A 144 1.98 10.07 -20.25
N PRO A 145 0.84 9.87 -20.96
CA PRO A 145 0.85 9.57 -22.40
C PRO A 145 1.57 10.62 -23.25
N THR A 146 1.60 11.87 -22.79
CA THR A 146 2.34 12.99 -23.41
C THR A 146 3.80 13.09 -23.01
N GLY A 147 4.30 12.17 -22.16
CA GLY A 147 5.70 12.09 -21.74
C GLY A 147 6.08 12.94 -20.53
N HIS A 148 5.15 13.65 -19.89
CA HIS A 148 5.44 14.37 -18.64
C HIS A 148 5.74 13.40 -17.51
N ARG A 149 6.65 13.81 -16.62
CA ARG A 149 7.16 12.96 -15.54
C ARG A 149 6.86 13.58 -14.18
N TYR A 150 6.17 12.83 -13.35
CA TYR A 150 5.82 13.21 -11.99
C TYR A 150 6.41 12.21 -11.01
N HIS A 151 6.66 12.64 -9.78
CA HIS A 151 7.24 11.79 -8.75
C HIS A 151 6.38 11.81 -7.51
N SER A 152 6.29 10.65 -6.85
CA SER A 152 5.78 10.53 -5.50
C SER A 152 6.90 9.98 -4.59
N ARG A 153 6.95 10.42 -3.33
CA ARG A 153 7.92 9.97 -2.31
C ARG A 153 7.23 9.25 -1.15
N PRO A 154 7.80 8.18 -0.59
CA PRO A 154 7.29 7.56 0.64
C PRO A 154 6.96 8.63 1.68
N HIS A 155 6.02 8.33 2.57
CA HIS A 155 5.71 9.26 3.64
C HIS A 155 6.96 9.52 4.49
N ASP A 156 7.26 10.79 4.74
CA ASP A 156 8.33 11.18 5.64
C ASP A 156 7.78 11.26 7.05
N TYR A 157 8.19 10.31 7.90
CA TYR A 157 7.76 10.24 9.30
C TYR A 157 8.56 11.16 10.22
N ARG A 158 9.58 11.84 9.70
CA ARG A 158 10.29 12.85 10.50
C ARG A 158 9.29 13.94 10.87
N PRO A 159 9.36 14.48 12.09
CA PRO A 159 8.56 15.64 12.42
C PRO A 159 8.85 16.74 11.40
N ASP A 160 7.82 17.48 10.99
CA ASP A 160 8.03 18.71 10.24
C ASP A 160 9.03 19.53 11.06
N GLU A 161 10.16 19.89 10.45
CA GLU A 161 11.01 20.92 11.03
C GLU A 161 10.11 22.15 11.14
N PHE A 162 9.64 22.44 12.35
CA PHE A 162 9.04 23.72 12.63
C PHE A 162 10.05 24.76 12.14
N PRO A 163 9.63 25.75 11.35
CA PRO A 163 10.48 26.91 11.10
C PRO A 163 11.02 27.34 12.47
N PRO A 164 12.34 27.62 12.63
CA PRO A 164 12.84 28.17 13.88
C PRO A 164 11.91 29.30 14.27
N ASP A 165 11.43 29.26 15.53
CA ASP A 165 10.34 30.11 16.03
C ASP A 165 10.32 31.44 15.28
N LEU A 166 9.29 31.64 14.44
CA LEU A 166 9.06 32.96 13.87
C LEU A 166 9.04 33.92 15.06
N PRO A 167 9.84 35.01 15.06
CA PRO A 167 9.82 35.95 16.16
C PRO A 167 8.35 36.36 16.40
N PRO A 168 7.93 36.51 17.67
CA PRO A 168 6.52 36.62 18.06
C PRO A 168 5.74 37.80 17.44
N ASP A 169 6.35 38.58 16.55
CA ASP A 169 5.86 39.85 16.01
C ASP A 169 5.52 39.82 14.50
N THR A 170 5.50 38.65 13.84
CA THR A 170 5.03 38.54 12.43
C THR A 170 3.65 37.93 12.27
N ALA A 171 2.85 37.84 13.33
CA ALA A 171 1.42 37.63 13.15
C ALA A 171 0.90 38.79 12.29
N PRO A 172 0.26 38.56 11.13
CA PRO A 172 -0.34 39.66 10.38
C PRO A 172 -1.32 40.32 11.33
N THR A 173 -1.07 41.59 11.69
CA THR A 173 -2.00 42.39 12.48
C THR A 173 -3.35 42.24 11.80
N ARG A 174 -4.32 41.63 12.51
CA ARG A 174 -5.67 41.41 11.99
C ARG A 174 -6.20 42.77 11.61
N ARG A 175 -6.12 43.14 10.33
CA ARG A 175 -6.64 44.41 9.85
C ARG A 175 -8.14 44.35 10.12
N GLU A 176 -8.62 45.20 11.02
CA GLU A 176 -10.04 45.29 11.30
C GLU A 176 -10.77 45.52 9.98
N LEU A 177 -11.74 44.65 9.70
CA LEU A 177 -12.58 44.82 8.52
C LEU A 177 -13.33 46.16 8.68
N PRO A 178 -13.38 47.00 7.64
CA PRO A 178 -14.21 48.20 7.65
C PRO A 178 -15.65 47.86 8.09
N LYS A 179 -16.19 48.64 9.03
CA LYS A 179 -17.49 48.34 9.69
C LYS A 179 -18.65 48.23 8.70
N ASP A 180 -18.55 48.94 7.57
CA ASP A 180 -19.51 48.89 6.46
C ASP A 180 -19.53 47.52 5.77
N LEU A 181 -18.36 46.90 5.59
CA LEU A 181 -18.25 45.56 5.00
C LEU A 181 -18.85 44.51 5.94
N VAL A 182 -18.57 44.60 7.24
CA VAL A 182 -19.16 43.73 8.27
C VAL A 182 -20.69 43.86 8.26
N ALA A 183 -21.21 45.09 8.29
CA ALA A 183 -22.64 45.35 8.24
C ALA A 183 -23.32 44.90 6.92
N ARG A 184 -22.58 44.80 5.82
CA ARG A 184 -23.08 44.27 4.53
C ARG A 184 -23.16 42.75 4.54
N LEU A 185 -22.15 42.07 5.10
CA LEU A 185 -22.13 40.62 5.24
C LEU A 185 -23.23 40.11 6.18
N GLU A 186 -23.42 40.77 7.32
CA GLU A 186 -24.50 40.45 8.27
C GLU A 186 -25.91 40.65 7.70
N ARG A 187 -26.05 41.53 6.69
CA ARG A 187 -27.32 41.76 5.98
C ARG A 187 -27.59 40.62 4.99
N LEU A 188 -26.58 40.23 4.22
CA LEU A 188 -26.65 39.11 3.29
C LEU A 188 -26.93 37.77 3.98
N GLU A 189 -26.37 37.55 5.18
CA GLU A 189 -26.66 36.36 5.98
C GLU A 189 -28.09 36.34 6.54
N ARG A 190 -28.62 37.50 6.94
CA ARG A 190 -30.03 37.63 7.34
C ARG A 190 -30.97 37.36 6.16
N ASP A 191 -30.69 37.94 5.00
CA ASP A 191 -31.49 37.77 3.80
C ASP A 191 -31.52 36.31 3.35
N ARG A 192 -30.39 35.59 3.44
CA ARG A 192 -30.28 34.13 3.20
C ARG A 192 -31.05 33.29 4.21
N ARG A 193 -31.16 33.74 5.46
CA ARG A 193 -31.95 33.04 6.49
C ARG A 193 -33.44 33.26 6.32
N THR A 194 -33.86 34.42 5.83
CA THR A 194 -35.29 34.72 5.56
C THR A 194 -35.84 34.10 4.28
N THR A 195 -34.99 33.74 3.31
CA THR A 195 -35.41 33.07 2.05
C THR A 195 -35.57 31.55 2.16
N ALA A 196 -35.37 30.96 3.35
CA ALA A 196 -35.46 29.51 3.58
C ALA A 196 -36.82 29.08 4.18
N LEU A 197 -37.94 29.58 3.65
CA LEU A 197 -39.26 28.95 3.82
C LEU A 197 -39.57 28.17 2.53
N TRP A 198 -39.49 26.85 2.63
CA TRP A 198 -39.79 25.91 1.54
C TRP A 198 -41.30 25.81 1.30
N ASP A 199 -41.77 26.12 0.09
CA ASP A 199 -43.03 25.58 -0.43
C ASP A 199 -42.77 24.11 -0.81
N GLY A 200 -43.49 23.20 -0.15
CA GLY A 200 -43.27 21.76 -0.26
C GLY A 200 -43.79 21.19 -1.58
N GLU A 201 -42.89 20.54 -2.32
CA GLU A 201 -43.26 19.60 -3.38
C GLU A 201 -42.44 18.31 -3.22
N VAL A 202 -43.14 17.20 -3.05
CA VAL A 202 -42.56 15.85 -2.91
C VAL A 202 -42.16 15.38 -4.30
N ILE A 203 -40.87 15.21 -4.54
CA ILE A 203 -40.35 14.58 -5.76
C ILE A 203 -40.58 13.06 -5.64
N PRO A 204 -41.35 12.42 -6.54
CA PRO A 204 -41.51 10.97 -6.52
C PRO A 204 -40.21 10.26 -6.92
N PRO A 205 -39.98 9.02 -6.47
CA PRO A 205 -38.75 8.29 -6.76
C PRO A 205 -38.66 7.94 -8.25
N ASP A 206 -37.48 8.18 -8.83
CA ASP A 206 -37.12 7.86 -10.21
C ASP A 206 -36.91 6.34 -10.36
N ASP A 207 -37.64 5.76 -11.29
CA ASP A 207 -37.77 4.34 -11.59
C ASP A 207 -36.67 3.79 -12.55
N ASN A 208 -35.53 4.49 -12.67
CA ASN A 208 -34.42 4.15 -13.58
C ASN A 208 -33.04 3.95 -12.92
N GLU A 209 -32.94 3.18 -11.83
CA GLU A 209 -31.64 2.68 -11.36
C GLU A 209 -31.53 1.16 -11.63
N ASP A 210 -30.71 0.80 -12.62
CA ASP A 210 -30.25 -0.56 -12.85
C ASP A 210 -29.40 -1.03 -11.65
N PRO A 211 -29.67 -2.19 -11.04
CA PRO A 211 -28.91 -2.66 -9.88
C PRO A 211 -27.49 -3.10 -10.27
N PRO A 212 -26.50 -2.89 -9.39
CA PRO A 212 -25.09 -3.19 -9.68
C PRO A 212 -24.85 -4.70 -9.82
N PRO A 213 -23.98 -5.14 -10.76
CA PRO A 213 -23.65 -6.55 -10.89
C PRO A 213 -22.74 -7.02 -9.75
N PHE A 214 -23.09 -8.20 -9.24
CA PHE A 214 -22.44 -9.05 -8.24
C PHE A 214 -20.92 -9.21 -8.38
#